data_AF-A0A7X8BLN4-F1
#
_entry.id   AF-A0A7X8BLN4-F1
#
_cell.length_a   1.000
_cell.length_b   1.000
_cell.length_c   1.000
_cell.angle_alpha   90.00
_cell.angle_beta   90.00
_cell.angle_gamma   90.00
#
_symmetry.space_group_name_H-M   'P 1'
#
loop_
_entity.id
_entity.type
_entity.pdbx_description
1 polymer ?
#
loop_
_entity_poly.entity_id
_entity_poly.type
_entity_poly.pdbx_seq_one_letter_code
_entity_poly.pdbx_strand_id
1 'polypeptide(L)'
;MKKPVIFLSVAILIAAGFVGCDRFRNDEELIKDLLISSYFSGEGSDGITDDASDNPNGAPGWSVSLYPDTVPSKWVRKLTYATRVVTVKVEGDSAWASISRSITGRIYIDTIPGNSILDTISRPIADTMYREVTLKWNAAKNRWVIENIQPAKLWTPGASHPVEIEKIEVSSSPSGETFVMDDPTKFISVDDLPWLRKDDTVTVTVTAKQLNADDTGWCYLHHGRNFNKAKAVPPNRKPFEKESTWVHKGTWKIGEDNVLAKISVRHAGIDLIYAGTLSYDPAAEYSAFAFGFPYIVYEEGETLPDDGQETNE
;
A
#
# COMPACT_ATOMS: atom_id res chain seq x y z
N MET A 1 -8.33 43.84 -61.35
CA MET A 1 -7.32 42.92 -60.78
C MET A 1 -7.71 42.57 -59.35
N LYS A 2 -8.07 41.31 -59.08
CA LYS A 2 -8.44 40.82 -57.75
C LYS A 2 -7.17 40.33 -57.04
N LYS A 3 -6.90 40.80 -55.82
CA LYS A 3 -5.83 40.28 -54.95
C LYS A 3 -6.37 39.18 -54.03
N PRO A 4 -5.60 38.12 -53.74
CA PRO A 4 -6.09 36.97 -52.99
C PRO A 4 -6.10 37.24 -51.48
N VAL A 5 -7.22 36.91 -50.84
CA VAL A 5 -7.40 36.85 -49.37
C VAL A 5 -7.27 35.38 -48.97
N ILE A 6 -6.04 34.85 -48.95
CA ILE A 6 -5.75 33.49 -48.42
C ILE A 6 -4.32 33.50 -47.88
N PHE A 7 -4.08 34.15 -46.74
CA PHE A 7 -2.80 33.97 -46.02
C PHE A 7 -2.92 34.06 -44.49
N LEU A 8 -4.11 34.37 -43.94
CA LEU A 8 -4.29 34.52 -42.49
C LEU A 8 -4.71 33.23 -41.78
N SER A 9 -5.30 32.27 -42.49
CA SER A 9 -5.87 31.05 -41.89
C SER A 9 -4.81 30.00 -41.51
N VAL A 10 -3.67 29.97 -42.20
CA VAL A 10 -2.60 28.97 -41.98
C VAL A 10 -1.71 29.36 -40.80
N ALA A 11 -1.52 30.66 -40.53
CA ALA A 11 -0.73 31.14 -39.40
C ALA A 11 -1.41 30.86 -38.04
N ILE A 12 -2.75 30.89 -37.97
CA ILE A 12 -3.51 30.61 -36.74
C ILE A 12 -3.47 29.10 -36.40
N LEU A 13 -3.50 28.23 -37.39
CA LEU A 13 -3.38 26.77 -37.20
C LEU A 13 -1.97 26.35 -36.74
N ILE A 14 -0.92 27.06 -37.17
CA ILE A 14 0.45 26.79 -36.72
C ILE A 14 0.68 27.34 -35.30
N ALA A 15 0.13 28.52 -34.97
CA ALA A 15 0.22 29.07 -33.61
C ALA A 15 -0.53 28.23 -32.56
N ALA A 16 -1.65 27.60 -32.93
CA ALA A 16 -2.37 26.66 -32.05
C ALA A 16 -1.60 25.35 -31.78
N GLY A 17 -0.66 24.97 -32.66
CA GLY A 17 0.16 23.76 -32.50
C GLY A 17 1.32 23.89 -31.49
N PHE A 18 1.84 25.10 -31.27
CA PHE A 18 2.99 25.33 -30.39
C PHE A 18 2.63 25.61 -28.93
N VAL A 19 1.40 26.05 -28.63
CA VAL A 19 0.98 26.32 -27.24
C VAL A 19 0.62 25.02 -26.49
N GLY A 20 0.37 23.93 -27.20
CA GLY A 20 0.04 22.63 -26.59
C GLY A 20 1.24 21.83 -26.10
N CYS A 21 2.36 21.79 -26.84
CA CYS A 21 3.43 20.83 -26.57
C CYS A 21 4.25 21.11 -25.28
N ASP A 22 4.43 22.37 -24.90
CA ASP A 22 5.21 22.71 -23.68
C ASP A 22 4.43 22.43 -22.39
N ARG A 23 3.09 22.51 -22.43
CA ARG A 23 2.24 22.22 -21.27
C ARG A 23 2.25 20.73 -20.91
N PHE A 24 2.15 19.85 -21.91
CA PHE A 24 2.06 18.40 -21.66
C PHE A 24 3.32 17.80 -21.02
N ARG A 25 4.52 18.27 -21.40
CA ARG A 25 5.77 17.80 -20.77
C ARG A 25 5.87 18.21 -19.30
N ASN A 26 5.34 19.39 -18.96
CA ASN A 26 5.28 19.86 -17.58
C ASN A 26 4.21 19.11 -16.77
N ASP A 27 3.05 18.81 -17.36
CA ASP A 27 1.98 18.07 -16.67
C ASP A 27 2.43 16.68 -16.21
N GLU A 28 3.18 15.94 -17.03
CA GLU A 28 3.73 14.64 -16.61
C GLU A 28 4.66 14.73 -15.40
N GLU A 29 5.51 15.77 -15.34
CA GLU A 29 6.42 16.00 -14.21
C GLU A 29 5.64 16.41 -12.96
N LEU A 30 4.68 17.34 -13.08
CA LEU A 30 3.81 17.76 -11.98
C LEU A 30 2.99 16.60 -11.41
N ILE A 31 2.48 15.72 -12.27
CA ILE A 31 1.75 14.52 -11.86
C ILE A 31 2.71 13.55 -11.15
N LYS A 32 3.92 13.32 -11.66
CA LYS A 32 4.90 12.46 -10.99
C LYS A 32 5.25 12.99 -9.60
N ASP A 33 5.49 14.29 -9.47
CA ASP A 33 5.78 14.94 -8.19
C ASP A 33 4.60 14.83 -7.22
N LEU A 34 3.36 15.03 -7.70
CA LEU A 34 2.15 14.80 -6.93
C LEU A 34 2.06 13.34 -6.45
N LEU A 35 2.27 12.36 -7.34
CA LEU A 35 2.18 10.95 -6.99
C LEU A 35 3.32 10.48 -6.08
N ILE A 36 4.43 11.22 -5.99
CA ILE A 36 5.51 10.94 -5.03
C ILE A 36 5.19 11.54 -3.66
N SER A 37 4.60 12.74 -3.63
CA SER A 37 4.37 13.53 -2.40
C SER A 37 2.97 13.36 -1.79
N SER A 38 2.02 12.77 -2.50
CA SER A 38 0.63 12.62 -2.07
C SER A 38 0.48 11.62 -0.93
N TYR A 39 -0.41 11.93 0.02
CA TYR A 39 -0.84 10.97 1.02
C TYR A 39 -1.58 9.76 0.47
N PHE A 40 -2.06 9.76 -0.78
CA PHE A 40 -2.81 8.61 -1.32
C PHE A 40 -1.93 7.62 -2.08
N SER A 41 -0.84 8.11 -2.67
CA SER A 41 -0.02 7.38 -3.67
C SER A 41 1.50 7.52 -3.51
N GLY A 42 1.95 8.33 -2.56
CA GLY A 42 3.36 8.58 -2.27
C GLY A 42 4.09 7.36 -1.72
N GLU A 43 5.41 7.49 -1.47
CA GLU A 43 6.22 6.31 -1.15
C GLU A 43 5.81 5.58 0.14
N GLY A 44 5.32 6.32 1.14
CA GLY A 44 4.76 5.75 2.37
C GLY A 44 3.39 5.09 2.21
N SER A 45 2.71 5.32 1.07
CA SER A 45 1.38 4.76 0.79
C SER A 45 1.39 3.31 0.35
N ASP A 46 2.53 2.86 -0.15
CA ASP A 46 2.64 1.54 -0.77
C ASP A 46 2.75 0.42 0.28
N GLY A 47 2.85 0.76 1.57
CA GLY A 47 2.99 -0.22 2.67
C GLY A 47 4.31 -1.01 2.65
N ILE A 48 5.21 -0.68 1.72
CA ILE A 48 6.52 -1.30 1.55
C ILE A 48 7.49 -0.55 2.45
N THR A 49 7.81 -1.13 3.60
CA THR A 49 8.85 -0.62 4.48
C THR A 49 9.90 -1.68 4.68
N ASP A 50 11.18 -1.26 4.65
CA ASP A 50 12.25 -2.12 5.17
C ASP A 50 12.03 -2.25 6.66
N ASP A 51 11.98 -3.48 7.17
CA ASP A 51 11.61 -3.71 8.56
C ASP A 51 12.68 -3.22 9.54
N ALA A 52 13.86 -2.85 9.03
CA ALA A 52 14.98 -2.18 9.70
C ALA A 52 15.35 -2.73 11.08
N SER A 53 14.91 -3.94 11.42
CA SER A 53 15.33 -4.64 12.62
C SER A 53 16.53 -5.48 12.20
N ASP A 54 17.71 -4.99 12.56
CA ASP A 54 18.94 -5.78 12.51
C ASP A 54 18.90 -6.96 13.52
N ASN A 55 17.78 -7.12 14.23
CA ASN A 55 17.61 -8.12 15.26
C ASN A 55 16.13 -8.52 15.44
N PRO A 56 15.68 -9.70 14.97
CA PRO A 56 14.37 -10.23 15.33
C PRO A 56 14.22 -10.44 16.85
N ASN A 57 15.32 -10.49 17.63
CA ASN A 57 15.29 -10.55 19.09
C ASN A 57 15.10 -9.19 19.78
N GLY A 58 15.11 -8.07 19.05
CA GLY A 58 14.92 -6.71 19.60
C GLY A 58 13.46 -6.28 19.79
N ALA A 59 12.49 -7.09 19.34
CA ALA A 59 11.08 -6.78 19.50
C ALA A 59 10.66 -6.94 20.98
N PRO A 60 10.02 -5.94 21.61
CA PRO A 60 9.73 -5.96 23.03
C PRO A 60 8.79 -7.12 23.38
N GLY A 61 9.25 -8.02 24.25
CA GLY A 61 8.42 -8.86 25.13
C GLY A 61 7.25 -9.60 24.49
N TRP A 62 7.50 -10.41 23.45
CA TRP A 62 6.50 -11.34 22.96
C TRP A 62 6.45 -12.57 23.88
N SER A 63 5.41 -12.69 24.72
CA SER A 63 5.16 -13.94 25.46
C SER A 63 4.68 -15.00 24.48
N VAL A 64 5.55 -15.99 24.20
CA VAL A 64 5.24 -17.11 23.32
C VAL A 64 4.29 -18.06 24.05
N SER A 65 3.00 -18.01 23.76
CA SER A 65 2.07 -19.10 24.10
C SER A 65 2.09 -20.09 22.94
N LEU A 66 2.83 -21.19 23.11
CA LEU A 66 2.89 -22.29 22.15
C LEU A 66 1.54 -23.03 22.14
N TYR A 67 0.75 -22.86 21.08
CA TYR A 67 -0.33 -23.76 20.70
C TYR A 67 0.16 -24.66 19.55
N PRO A 68 -0.33 -25.90 19.42
CA PRO A 68 0.13 -26.85 18.40
C PRO A 68 -0.16 -26.45 16.93
N ASP A 69 -0.87 -25.33 16.69
CA ASP A 69 -1.12 -24.67 15.40
C ASP A 69 -0.51 -23.24 15.33
N THR A 70 0.55 -22.96 16.09
CA THR A 70 1.13 -21.60 16.15
C THR A 70 1.97 -21.24 14.93
N VAL A 71 1.70 -20.04 14.39
CA VAL A 71 2.57 -19.21 13.55
C VAL A 71 4.04 -19.43 13.92
N PRO A 72 4.92 -19.82 12.97
CA PRO A 72 6.34 -19.85 13.22
C PRO A 72 6.83 -18.45 13.63
N SER A 73 7.44 -18.42 14.81
CA SER A 73 8.66 -17.69 15.13
C SER A 73 8.98 -16.41 14.33
N LYS A 74 9.14 -15.33 15.09
CA LYS A 74 9.72 -14.04 14.70
C LYS A 74 10.42 -14.05 13.33
N TRP A 75 9.79 -13.42 12.34
CA TRP A 75 10.36 -13.23 11.02
C TRP A 75 10.45 -11.75 10.66
N VAL A 76 11.36 -11.44 9.73
CA VAL A 76 11.60 -10.08 9.25
C VAL A 76 11.93 -10.09 7.75
N ARG A 77 11.47 -9.09 7.00
CA ARG A 77 11.85 -8.81 5.62
C ARG A 77 12.89 -7.70 5.61
N LYS A 78 14.08 -7.99 5.10
CA LYS A 78 15.10 -6.99 4.82
C LYS A 78 15.08 -6.69 3.33
N LEU A 79 14.64 -5.49 2.98
CA LEU A 79 14.57 -5.07 1.59
C LEU A 79 15.94 -4.52 1.17
N THR A 80 16.45 -4.97 0.02
CA THR A 80 17.75 -4.53 -0.52
C THR A 80 17.56 -3.46 -1.60
N TYR A 81 16.52 -3.60 -2.41
CA TYR A 81 16.27 -2.69 -3.52
C TYR A 81 14.78 -2.61 -3.81
N ALA A 82 14.30 -1.39 -4.03
CA ALA A 82 12.95 -1.13 -4.50
C ALA A 82 13.03 -0.07 -5.62
N THR A 83 12.76 -0.44 -6.86
CA THR A 83 12.53 0.54 -7.93
C THR A 83 11.10 1.01 -7.87
N ARG A 84 10.86 2.31 -8.04
CA ARG A 84 9.53 2.87 -8.29
C ARG A 84 9.49 3.47 -9.68
N VAL A 85 8.57 3.01 -10.50
CA VAL A 85 8.36 3.49 -11.87
C VAL A 85 6.95 4.05 -11.97
N VAL A 86 6.85 5.31 -12.41
CA VAL A 86 5.58 5.99 -12.66
C VAL A 86 5.47 6.31 -14.14
N THR A 87 4.45 5.77 -14.78
CA THR A 87 4.11 6.09 -16.18
C THR A 87 2.85 6.93 -16.16
N VAL A 88 2.86 8.06 -16.88
CA VAL A 88 1.74 9.02 -16.93
C VAL A 88 1.29 9.17 -18.37
N LYS A 89 -0.03 9.25 -18.57
CA LYS A 89 -0.67 9.59 -19.84
C LYS A 89 -1.66 10.73 -19.60
N VAL A 90 -1.45 11.86 -20.23
CA VAL A 90 -2.31 13.05 -20.10
C VAL A 90 -3.23 13.18 -21.32
N GLU A 91 -4.51 13.40 -21.07
CA GLU A 91 -5.56 13.62 -22.08
C GLU A 91 -6.40 14.85 -21.69
N GLY A 92 -5.99 16.03 -22.14
CA GLY A 92 -6.65 17.29 -21.78
C GLY A 92 -6.54 17.59 -20.30
N ASP A 93 -7.67 17.69 -19.61
CA ASP A 93 -7.76 17.96 -18.17
C ASP A 93 -7.88 16.66 -17.34
N SER A 94 -7.65 15.50 -17.95
CA SER A 94 -7.60 14.18 -17.29
C SER A 94 -6.25 13.53 -17.48
N ALA A 95 -5.83 12.70 -16.53
CA ALA A 95 -4.64 11.88 -16.68
C ALA A 95 -4.82 10.49 -16.06
N TRP A 96 -4.08 9.54 -16.62
CA TRP A 96 -3.94 8.18 -16.12
C TRP A 96 -2.50 7.95 -15.71
N ALA A 97 -2.28 7.33 -14.56
CA ALA A 97 -0.95 6.94 -14.13
C ALA A 97 -0.92 5.49 -13.64
N SER A 98 0.13 4.77 -14.01
CA SER A 98 0.47 3.49 -13.39
C SER A 98 1.71 3.64 -12.54
N ILE A 99 1.66 3.05 -11.34
CA ILE A 99 2.76 3.02 -10.39
C ILE A 99 3.12 1.55 -10.22
N SER A 100 4.38 1.22 -10.50
CA SER A 100 4.90 -0.12 -10.29
C SER A 100 6.18 -0.09 -9.47
N ARG A 101 6.40 -1.15 -8.69
CA ARG A 101 7.67 -1.38 -8.02
C ARG A 101 8.17 -2.80 -8.20
N SER A 102 9.48 -2.95 -8.33
CA SER A 102 10.15 -4.24 -8.15
C SER A 102 10.93 -4.20 -6.85
N ILE A 103 10.66 -5.17 -5.98
CA ILE A 103 11.16 -5.23 -4.62
C ILE A 103 12.00 -6.50 -4.50
N THR A 104 13.25 -6.35 -4.07
CA THR A 104 14.13 -7.49 -3.81
C THR A 104 14.69 -7.40 -2.40
N GLY A 105 15.01 -8.54 -1.81
CA GLY A 105 15.50 -8.60 -0.46
C GLY A 105 15.62 -10.02 0.05
N ARG A 106 15.50 -10.18 1.37
CA ARG A 106 15.44 -11.47 2.02
C ARG A 106 14.44 -11.47 3.16
N ILE A 107 13.70 -12.57 3.31
CA ILE A 107 12.98 -12.87 4.53
C ILE A 107 13.90 -13.69 5.43
N TYR A 108 13.93 -13.39 6.72
CA TYR A 108 14.64 -14.12 7.74
C TYR A 108 13.64 -14.67 8.74
N ILE A 109 13.83 -15.92 9.14
CA ILE A 109 12.98 -16.62 10.10
C ILE A 109 13.85 -17.07 11.24
N ASP A 110 13.55 -16.60 12.44
CA ASP A 110 14.19 -17.09 13.65
C ASP A 110 13.76 -18.54 13.88
N THR A 111 14.73 -19.44 13.97
CA THR A 111 14.49 -20.88 14.12
C THR A 111 14.49 -21.33 15.57
N ILE A 112 14.98 -20.49 16.49
CA ILE A 112 15.03 -20.80 17.92
C ILE A 112 14.49 -19.61 18.73
N PRO A 113 13.17 -19.57 18.98
CA PRO A 113 12.58 -18.50 19.76
C PRO A 113 13.18 -18.40 21.17
N GLY A 114 13.70 -17.23 21.53
CA GLY A 114 14.06 -16.89 22.90
C GLY A 114 15.46 -17.28 23.36
N ASN A 115 16.32 -17.76 22.46
CA ASN A 115 17.76 -17.80 22.73
C ASN A 115 18.40 -16.42 22.42
N SER A 116 19.64 -16.21 22.86
CA SER A 116 20.42 -15.01 22.53
C SER A 116 21.21 -15.16 21.22
N ILE A 117 20.98 -16.23 20.46
CA ILE A 117 21.74 -16.59 19.26
C ILE A 117 20.80 -16.43 18.06
N LEU A 118 21.19 -15.62 17.09
CA LEU A 118 20.39 -15.39 15.89
C LEU A 118 20.52 -16.59 14.94
N ASP A 119 19.67 -17.61 15.12
CA ASP A 119 19.63 -18.79 14.26
C ASP A 119 18.56 -18.60 13.18
N THR A 120 18.96 -18.03 12.03
CA THR A 120 17.99 -17.67 10.98
C THR A 120 18.09 -18.54 9.74
N ILE A 121 16.94 -19.02 9.26
CA ILE A 121 16.79 -19.40 7.85
C ILE A 121 16.46 -18.13 7.06
N SER A 122 17.00 -18.01 5.84
CA SER A 122 16.68 -16.88 4.97
C SER A 122 16.37 -17.28 3.55
N ARG A 123 15.38 -16.61 2.94
CA ARG A 123 14.93 -16.86 1.57
C ARG A 123 14.98 -15.55 0.77
N PRO A 124 15.34 -15.59 -0.52
CA PRO A 124 15.27 -14.40 -1.35
C PRO A 124 13.82 -13.93 -1.51
N ILE A 125 13.63 -12.62 -1.54
CA ILE A 125 12.38 -11.96 -1.89
C ILE A 125 12.53 -11.37 -3.29
N ALA A 126 11.51 -11.58 -4.11
CA ALA A 126 11.34 -10.92 -5.40
C ALA A 126 9.84 -10.65 -5.58
N ASP A 127 9.40 -9.47 -5.13
CA ASP A 127 8.01 -9.05 -5.22
C ASP A 127 7.83 -7.95 -6.26
N THR A 128 6.63 -7.90 -6.83
CA THR A 128 6.17 -6.81 -7.68
C THR A 128 4.99 -6.13 -7.00
N MET A 129 4.98 -4.80 -6.99
CA MET A 129 3.81 -4.00 -6.63
C MET A 129 3.27 -3.26 -7.87
N TYR A 130 1.96 -3.17 -7.99
CA TYR A 130 1.27 -2.41 -9.04
C TYR A 130 0.02 -1.71 -8.50
N ARG A 131 -0.24 -0.50 -8.99
CA ARG A 131 -1.54 0.19 -8.89
C ARG A 131 -1.70 1.23 -9.99
N GLU A 132 -2.95 1.62 -10.24
CA GLU A 132 -3.30 2.71 -11.13
C GLU A 132 -4.02 3.84 -10.40
N VAL A 133 -3.90 5.04 -10.97
CA VAL A 133 -4.45 6.28 -10.44
C VAL A 133 -5.05 7.08 -11.60
N THR A 134 -6.24 7.65 -11.40
CA THR A 134 -6.78 8.66 -12.31
C THR A 134 -6.68 10.03 -11.67
N LEU A 135 -6.37 11.04 -12.48
CA LEU A 135 -6.19 12.41 -12.04
C LEU A 135 -7.01 13.36 -12.90
N LYS A 136 -7.36 14.50 -12.31
CA LYS A 136 -8.00 15.62 -13.03
C LYS A 136 -7.32 16.94 -12.73
N TRP A 137 -7.35 17.84 -13.71
CA TRP A 137 -6.95 19.22 -13.52
C TRP A 137 -8.04 19.98 -12.74
N ASN A 138 -7.68 20.50 -11.58
CA ASN A 138 -8.55 21.38 -10.81
C ASN A 138 -8.27 22.83 -11.18
N ALA A 139 -9.11 23.41 -12.04
CA ALA A 139 -8.95 24.79 -12.50
C ALA A 139 -9.04 25.83 -11.36
N ALA A 140 -9.87 25.58 -10.34
CA ALA A 140 -10.01 26.49 -9.20
C ALA A 140 -8.76 26.53 -8.31
N LYS A 141 -8.05 25.39 -8.22
CA LYS A 141 -6.80 25.26 -7.44
C LYS A 141 -5.54 25.40 -8.32
N ASN A 142 -5.71 25.53 -9.63
CA ASN A 142 -4.64 25.58 -10.63
C ASN A 142 -3.61 24.45 -10.46
N ARG A 143 -4.08 23.21 -10.24
CA ARG A 143 -3.22 22.03 -10.03
C ARG A 143 -3.90 20.73 -10.41
N TRP A 144 -3.11 19.69 -10.67
CA TRP A 144 -3.60 18.30 -10.73
C TRP A 144 -4.05 17.81 -9.35
N VAL A 145 -5.09 16.99 -9.34
CA VAL A 145 -5.58 16.29 -8.13
C VAL A 145 -5.86 14.82 -8.45
N ILE A 146 -5.69 13.95 -7.45
CA ILE A 146 -6.04 12.54 -7.58
C ILE A 146 -7.56 12.42 -7.48
N GLU A 147 -8.16 11.71 -8.43
CA GLU A 147 -9.61 11.49 -8.44
C GLU A 147 -9.96 10.09 -7.96
N ASN A 148 -9.34 9.07 -8.55
CA ASN A 148 -9.56 7.68 -8.18
C ASN A 148 -8.23 6.96 -8.01
N ILE A 149 -8.27 5.92 -7.18
CA ILE A 149 -7.10 5.11 -6.88
C ILE A 149 -7.46 3.64 -6.75
N GLN A 150 -6.63 2.76 -7.32
CA GLN A 150 -6.67 1.32 -7.03
C GLN A 150 -5.89 1.03 -5.74
N PRO A 151 -6.24 -0.03 -4.99
CA PRO A 151 -5.33 -0.62 -4.01
C PRO A 151 -3.97 -0.96 -4.64
N ALA A 152 -2.90 -0.81 -3.87
CA ALA A 152 -1.60 -1.37 -4.20
C ALA A 152 -1.67 -2.89 -4.11
N LYS A 153 -1.52 -3.58 -5.24
CA LYS A 153 -1.40 -5.04 -5.29
C LYS A 153 0.07 -5.43 -5.28
N LEU A 154 0.50 -6.22 -4.31
CA LEU A 154 1.84 -6.78 -4.22
C LEU A 154 1.78 -8.31 -4.30
N TRP A 155 2.69 -8.93 -5.05
CA TRP A 155 2.77 -10.38 -5.16
C TRP A 155 4.16 -10.87 -5.55
N THR A 156 4.45 -12.13 -5.26
CA THR A 156 5.66 -12.83 -5.72
C THR A 156 5.43 -13.44 -7.11
N PRO A 157 6.04 -12.92 -8.19
CA PRO A 157 5.82 -13.44 -9.54
C PRO A 157 6.44 -14.83 -9.72
N GLY A 158 5.68 -15.75 -10.32
CA GLY A 158 6.20 -17.07 -10.70
C GLY A 158 6.43 -18.04 -9.54
N ALA A 159 5.91 -17.75 -8.34
CA ALA A 159 5.97 -18.67 -7.21
C ALA A 159 5.29 -20.01 -7.55
N SER A 160 5.85 -21.13 -7.09
CA SER A 160 5.27 -22.47 -7.28
C SER A 160 4.00 -22.67 -6.47
N HIS A 161 3.90 -21.96 -5.35
CA HIS A 161 2.78 -21.97 -4.40
C HIS A 161 2.17 -20.57 -4.25
N PRO A 162 1.58 -19.99 -5.32
CA PRO A 162 1.07 -18.63 -5.27
C PRO A 162 -0.16 -18.57 -4.35
N VAL A 163 -0.16 -17.58 -3.47
CA VAL A 163 -1.29 -17.22 -2.60
C VAL A 163 -1.94 -15.93 -3.11
N GLU A 164 -3.24 -15.76 -2.85
CA GLU A 164 -4.00 -14.58 -3.26
C GLU A 164 -5.03 -14.21 -2.19
N ILE A 165 -5.29 -12.90 -2.05
CA ILE A 165 -6.40 -12.38 -1.26
C ILE A 165 -7.61 -12.20 -2.19
N GLU A 166 -8.71 -12.90 -1.91
CA GLU A 166 -9.94 -12.80 -2.68
C GLU A 166 -10.83 -11.66 -2.18
N LYS A 167 -10.87 -11.45 -0.86
CA LYS A 167 -11.76 -10.48 -0.25
C LYS A 167 -11.20 -9.96 1.07
N ILE A 168 -11.28 -8.66 1.27
CA ILE A 168 -11.09 -7.99 2.55
C ILE A 168 -12.40 -7.34 2.95
N GLU A 169 -12.87 -7.65 4.16
CA GLU A 169 -14.04 -7.03 4.78
C GLU A 169 -13.58 -6.29 6.03
N VAL A 170 -13.98 -5.03 6.13
CA VAL A 170 -13.63 -4.15 7.23
C VAL A 170 -14.93 -3.70 7.89
N SER A 171 -14.97 -3.76 9.21
CA SER A 171 -16.03 -3.17 10.02
C SER A 171 -15.44 -2.46 11.22
N SER A 172 -16.07 -1.37 11.65
CA SER A 172 -15.61 -0.55 12.77
C SER A 172 -16.65 -0.45 13.88
N SER A 173 -16.19 -0.22 15.10
CA SER A 173 -17.04 -0.03 16.27
C SER A 173 -16.45 1.05 17.18
N PRO A 174 -17.26 1.99 17.70
CA PRO A 174 -18.72 2.04 17.61
C PRO A 174 -19.31 2.72 16.37
N SER A 175 -18.51 3.35 15.50
CA SER A 175 -19.05 4.13 14.37
C SER A 175 -19.90 3.31 13.38
N GLY A 176 -19.61 2.01 13.23
CA GLY A 176 -20.39 1.10 12.39
C GLY A 176 -20.04 1.18 10.90
N GLU A 177 -18.95 1.85 10.54
CA GLU A 177 -18.47 1.95 9.16
C GLU A 177 -18.04 0.58 8.64
N THR A 178 -18.40 0.29 7.39
CA THR A 178 -18.07 -0.98 6.72
C THR A 178 -17.48 -0.73 5.34
N PHE A 179 -16.52 -1.57 4.95
CA PHE A 179 -15.90 -1.52 3.63
C PHE A 179 -15.57 -2.93 3.14
N VAL A 180 -15.72 -3.15 1.84
CA VAL A 180 -15.40 -4.42 1.18
C VAL A 180 -14.52 -4.16 -0.03
N MET A 181 -13.42 -4.90 -0.10
CA MET A 181 -12.50 -4.94 -1.23
C MET A 181 -12.37 -6.37 -1.74
N ASP A 182 -12.92 -6.63 -2.91
CA ASP A 182 -12.94 -7.94 -3.59
C ASP A 182 -12.27 -7.93 -4.96
N ASP A 183 -11.79 -6.76 -5.41
CA ASP A 183 -11.09 -6.60 -6.68
C ASP A 183 -10.00 -5.52 -6.58
N PRO A 184 -8.70 -5.88 -6.64
CA PRO A 184 -7.62 -4.90 -6.55
C PRO A 184 -7.48 -4.00 -7.78
N THR A 185 -8.21 -4.29 -8.87
CA THR A 185 -8.23 -3.46 -10.09
C THR A 185 -9.35 -2.42 -10.07
N LYS A 186 -10.24 -2.50 -9.08
CA LYS A 186 -11.34 -1.55 -8.92
C LYS A 186 -10.81 -0.20 -8.46
N PHE A 187 -11.19 0.84 -9.20
CA PHE A 187 -10.97 2.22 -8.79
C PHE A 187 -11.91 2.61 -7.66
N ILE A 188 -11.36 3.30 -6.67
CA ILE A 188 -12.10 3.92 -5.57
C ILE A 188 -11.88 5.43 -5.66
N SER A 189 -12.96 6.21 -5.67
CA SER A 189 -12.86 7.66 -5.55
C SER A 189 -12.20 8.02 -4.23
N VAL A 190 -11.36 9.05 -4.21
CA VAL A 190 -10.77 9.55 -2.95
C VAL A 190 -11.85 9.89 -1.92
N ASP A 191 -13.01 10.37 -2.36
CA ASP A 191 -14.16 10.69 -1.51
C ASP A 191 -14.86 9.43 -0.95
N ASP A 192 -14.70 8.28 -1.60
CA ASP A 192 -15.32 6.99 -1.23
C ASP A 192 -14.35 6.08 -0.44
N LEU A 193 -13.17 6.57 -0.08
CA LEU A 193 -12.24 5.83 0.77
C LEU A 193 -12.86 5.54 2.15
N PRO A 194 -12.46 4.46 2.85
CA PRO A 194 -12.99 4.17 4.17
C PRO A 194 -12.71 5.31 5.16
N TRP A 195 -13.75 5.84 5.79
CA TRP A 195 -13.64 6.78 6.89
C TRP A 195 -13.71 6.01 8.20
N LEU A 196 -12.65 6.06 9.00
CA LEU A 196 -12.55 5.33 10.27
C LEU A 196 -12.41 6.36 11.39
N ARG A 197 -13.36 6.35 12.33
CA ARG A 197 -13.34 7.32 13.43
C ARG A 197 -12.17 6.99 14.35
N LYS A 198 -11.49 8.02 14.85
CA LYS A 198 -10.48 7.84 15.89
C LYS A 198 -11.07 7.09 17.09
N ASP A 199 -10.23 6.24 17.68
CA ASP A 199 -10.54 5.35 18.79
C ASP A 199 -11.50 4.19 18.46
N ASP A 200 -12.01 4.10 17.22
CA ASP A 200 -12.73 2.91 16.78
C ASP A 200 -11.84 1.68 16.89
N THR A 201 -12.45 0.55 17.23
CA THR A 201 -11.86 -0.77 16.99
C THR A 201 -12.33 -1.27 15.65
N VAL A 202 -11.38 -1.48 14.75
CA VAL A 202 -11.62 -2.03 13.42
C VAL A 202 -11.35 -3.52 13.43
N THR A 203 -12.30 -4.27 12.90
CA THR A 203 -12.18 -5.70 12.60
C THR A 203 -11.93 -5.86 11.11
N VAL A 204 -10.90 -6.61 10.75
CA VAL A 204 -10.57 -6.96 9.38
C VAL A 204 -10.71 -8.46 9.21
N THR A 205 -11.53 -8.88 8.26
CA THR A 205 -11.66 -10.27 7.84
C THR A 205 -11.10 -10.44 6.44
N VAL A 206 -10.21 -11.41 6.25
CA VAL A 206 -9.53 -11.67 4.98
C VAL A 206 -9.89 -13.07 4.52
N THR A 207 -10.49 -13.17 3.34
CA THR A 207 -10.68 -14.43 2.62
C THR A 207 -9.59 -14.55 1.57
N ALA A 208 -8.86 -15.66 1.60
CA ALA A 208 -7.70 -15.91 0.78
C ALA A 208 -7.83 -17.24 0.03
N LYS A 209 -6.84 -17.56 -0.80
CA LYS A 209 -6.68 -18.90 -1.41
C LYS A 209 -5.23 -19.15 -1.79
N GLN A 210 -4.90 -20.41 -2.03
CA GLN A 210 -3.76 -20.84 -2.82
C GLN A 210 -4.26 -21.30 -4.17
N LEU A 211 -3.59 -20.90 -5.26
CA LEU A 211 -4.13 -21.16 -6.60
C LEU A 211 -3.93 -22.60 -7.08
N ASN A 212 -2.92 -23.31 -6.54
CA ASN A 212 -2.43 -24.57 -7.11
C ASN A 212 -2.26 -25.72 -6.10
N ALA A 213 -2.68 -25.56 -4.83
CA ALA A 213 -2.58 -26.59 -3.79
C ALA A 213 -3.53 -26.32 -2.60
N ASP A 214 -3.70 -27.31 -1.74
CA ASP A 214 -4.52 -27.27 -0.52
C ASP A 214 -3.66 -27.12 0.74
N ASP A 215 -2.77 -26.13 0.78
CA ASP A 215 -2.04 -25.78 1.99
C ASP A 215 -2.69 -24.53 2.64
N THR A 216 -1.95 -23.76 3.43
CA THR A 216 -2.48 -22.59 4.13
C THR A 216 -1.53 -21.40 4.05
N GLY A 217 -1.98 -20.26 4.57
CA GLY A 217 -1.20 -19.05 4.69
C GLY A 217 -1.39 -18.39 6.04
N TRP A 218 -0.68 -17.30 6.25
CA TRP A 218 -0.77 -16.45 7.42
C TRP A 218 -0.98 -15.00 6.98
N CYS A 219 -2.04 -14.39 7.50
CA CYS A 219 -2.33 -12.98 7.27
C CYS A 219 -1.75 -12.09 8.38
N TYR A 220 -1.23 -10.94 7.97
CA TYR A 220 -0.70 -9.91 8.85
C TYR A 220 -1.28 -8.56 8.45
N LEU A 221 -1.55 -7.70 9.43
CA LEU A 221 -1.85 -6.29 9.20
C LEU A 221 -0.59 -5.48 9.45
N HIS A 222 -0.25 -4.66 8.46
CA HIS A 222 0.75 -3.61 8.52
C HIS A 222 -0.01 -2.29 8.60
N HIS A 223 0.12 -1.58 9.71
CA HIS A 223 -0.51 -0.28 9.90
C HIS A 223 0.42 0.63 10.69
N GLY A 224 0.22 1.93 10.58
CA GLY A 224 0.94 2.92 11.38
C GLY A 224 1.80 3.88 10.57
N ARG A 225 2.48 4.77 11.31
CA ARG A 225 3.13 5.99 10.80
C ARG A 225 4.30 5.70 9.86
N ASN A 226 4.51 6.61 8.90
CA ASN A 226 5.80 6.85 8.26
C ASN A 226 6.92 6.74 9.30
N PHE A 227 7.91 5.89 9.00
CA PHE A 227 9.13 5.68 9.78
C PHE A 227 9.77 7.03 10.13
N ASN A 228 9.41 7.60 11.27
CA ASN A 228 10.19 8.67 11.83
C ASN A 228 11.48 8.00 12.33
N LYS A 229 12.55 8.07 11.50
CA LYS A 229 13.83 7.36 11.67
C LYS A 229 14.42 7.48 13.09
N ALA A 230 14.02 8.50 13.85
CA ALA A 230 14.48 8.76 15.21
C ALA A 230 13.88 7.84 16.29
N LYS A 231 12.77 7.13 16.03
CA LYS A 231 12.13 6.22 17.00
C LYS A 231 11.60 4.98 16.27
N ALA A 232 12.52 4.13 15.81
CA ALA A 232 12.21 2.84 15.21
C ALA A 232 11.53 1.92 16.24
N VAL A 233 10.23 2.10 16.44
CA VAL A 233 9.39 1.07 17.02
C VAL A 233 9.25 0.00 15.93
N PRO A 234 9.65 -1.25 16.18
CA PRO A 234 9.52 -2.31 15.19
C PRO A 234 8.07 -2.38 14.68
N PRO A 235 7.83 -2.59 13.38
CA PRO A 235 6.48 -2.71 12.85
C PRO A 235 5.71 -3.78 13.62
N ASN A 236 4.55 -3.40 14.17
CA ASN A 236 3.71 -4.29 14.95
C ASN A 236 2.99 -5.28 14.01
N ARG A 237 3.65 -6.40 13.71
CA ARG A 237 3.06 -7.47 12.89
C ARG A 237 2.31 -8.45 13.76
N LYS A 238 1.07 -8.12 14.08
CA LYS A 238 0.18 -9.08 14.73
C LYS A 238 -0.38 -10.02 13.66
N PRO A 239 -0.11 -11.34 13.74
CA PRO A 239 -0.79 -12.28 12.87
C PRO A 239 -2.28 -12.21 13.17
N PHE A 240 -3.08 -12.37 12.13
CA PHE A 240 -4.52 -12.53 12.27
C PHE A 240 -4.83 -13.90 12.89
N GLU A 241 -5.89 -13.94 13.69
CA GLU A 241 -6.50 -15.18 14.13
C GLU A 241 -7.01 -15.95 12.90
N LYS A 242 -6.85 -17.27 12.92
CA LYS A 242 -7.24 -18.13 11.81
C LYS A 242 -8.61 -18.74 12.12
N GLU A 243 -9.64 -18.29 11.42
CA GLU A 243 -11.02 -18.79 11.56
C GLU A 243 -11.22 -20.08 10.75
N SER A 244 -10.50 -20.22 9.62
CA SER A 244 -10.40 -21.44 8.82
C SER A 244 -9.09 -21.46 8.02
N THR A 245 -8.85 -22.47 7.18
CA THR A 245 -7.64 -22.58 6.33
C THR A 245 -7.32 -21.29 5.57
N TRP A 246 -8.35 -20.57 5.13
CA TRP A 246 -8.24 -19.43 4.24
C TRP A 246 -9.06 -18.21 4.67
N VAL A 247 -9.56 -18.22 5.92
CA VAL A 247 -10.24 -17.06 6.51
C VAL A 247 -9.48 -16.63 7.75
N HIS A 248 -9.04 -15.38 7.74
CA HIS A 248 -8.25 -14.78 8.80
C HIS A 248 -8.94 -13.54 9.34
N LYS A 249 -8.83 -13.29 10.65
CA LYS A 249 -9.47 -12.17 11.32
C LYS A 249 -8.50 -11.45 12.25
N GLY A 250 -8.44 -10.13 12.14
CA GLY A 250 -7.63 -9.30 13.03
C GLY A 250 -8.41 -8.10 13.54
N THR A 251 -7.92 -7.53 14.63
CA THR A 251 -8.44 -6.26 15.16
C THR A 251 -7.32 -5.26 15.36
N TRP A 252 -7.65 -3.99 15.17
CA TRP A 252 -6.74 -2.86 15.38
C TRP A 252 -7.53 -1.63 15.81
N LYS A 253 -6.98 -0.84 16.73
CA LYS A 253 -7.60 0.38 17.24
C LYS A 253 -7.05 1.63 16.54
N ILE A 254 -7.95 2.44 16.00
CA ILE A 254 -7.61 3.66 15.26
C ILE A 254 -6.99 4.69 16.19
N GLY A 255 -5.82 5.22 15.84
CA GLY A 255 -5.20 6.35 16.54
C GLY A 255 -4.41 6.01 17.80
N GLU A 256 -4.31 4.73 18.19
CA GLU A 256 -3.43 4.31 19.32
C GLU A 256 -1.93 4.54 19.05
N ASP A 257 -1.54 4.75 17.80
CA ASP A 257 -0.17 5.03 17.36
C ASP A 257 0.28 6.50 17.59
N ASN A 258 -0.43 7.22 18.45
CA ASN A 258 -0.01 8.49 19.08
C ASN A 258 0.29 9.62 18.09
N VAL A 259 -0.70 9.91 17.23
CA VAL A 259 -0.68 11.07 16.33
C VAL A 259 -1.72 12.08 16.79
N LEU A 260 -1.35 13.36 16.76
CA LEU A 260 -2.19 14.50 17.11
C LEU A 260 -3.53 14.43 16.35
N ALA A 261 -4.60 14.76 17.08
CA ALA A 261 -6.02 14.78 16.74
C ALA A 261 -6.40 15.61 15.50
N LYS A 262 -5.93 15.23 14.31
CA LYS A 262 -6.34 15.85 13.05
C LYS A 262 -6.71 14.79 12.03
N ILE A 263 -7.70 15.11 11.20
CA ILE A 263 -8.07 14.32 10.04
C ILE A 263 -6.83 14.02 9.18
N SER A 264 -6.63 12.76 8.81
CA SER A 264 -5.43 12.32 8.08
C SER A 264 -5.70 11.11 7.21
N VAL A 265 -5.07 11.10 6.03
CA VAL A 265 -5.01 9.91 5.18
C VAL A 265 -3.90 9.01 5.70
N ARG A 266 -4.22 7.73 5.86
CA ARG A 266 -3.33 6.69 6.38
C ARG A 266 -3.38 5.46 5.49
N HIS A 267 -2.48 4.51 5.76
CA HIS A 267 -2.35 3.29 4.97
C HIS A 267 -2.41 2.06 5.85
N ALA A 268 -3.05 1.04 5.31
CA ALA A 268 -3.03 -0.30 5.83
C ALA A 268 -2.55 -1.25 4.72
N GLY A 269 -1.66 -2.17 5.07
CA GLY A 269 -1.26 -3.30 4.26
C GLY A 269 -1.79 -4.58 4.86
N ILE A 270 -2.52 -5.38 4.10
CA ILE A 270 -2.84 -6.76 4.46
C ILE A 270 -1.92 -7.67 3.67
N ASP A 271 -1.15 -8.49 4.38
CA ASP A 271 -0.09 -9.32 3.81
C ASP A 271 -0.36 -10.78 4.15
N LEU A 272 -0.53 -11.57 3.10
CA LEU A 272 -0.74 -13.01 3.14
C LEU A 272 0.57 -13.69 2.73
N ILE A 273 1.13 -14.47 3.63
CA ILE A 273 2.36 -15.24 3.40
C ILE A 273 2.01 -16.72 3.36
N TYR A 274 2.49 -17.43 2.34
CA TYR A 274 2.35 -18.87 2.25
C TYR A 274 2.98 -19.58 3.48
N ALA A 275 2.31 -20.59 4.06
CA ALA A 275 2.83 -21.26 5.25
C ALA A 275 4.20 -21.90 5.04
N GLY A 276 4.45 -22.49 3.86
CA GLY A 276 5.76 -23.05 3.51
C GLY A 276 6.88 -22.01 3.52
N THR A 277 6.58 -20.76 3.17
CA THR A 277 7.54 -19.64 3.28
C THR A 277 7.97 -19.40 4.71
N LEU A 278 7.10 -19.67 5.70
CA LEU A 278 7.42 -19.53 7.11
C LEU A 278 7.96 -20.80 7.78
N SER A 279 8.11 -21.89 7.02
CA SER A 279 8.61 -23.16 7.54
C SER A 279 10.09 -23.09 7.92
N TYR A 280 10.55 -24.10 8.67
CA TYR A 280 11.97 -24.30 8.96
C TYR A 280 12.70 -25.12 7.87
N ASP A 281 12.08 -25.35 6.72
CA ASP A 281 12.75 -26.01 5.59
C ASP A 281 13.60 -24.98 4.82
N PRO A 282 14.94 -25.10 4.80
CA PRO A 282 15.80 -24.17 4.07
C PRO A 282 15.59 -24.18 2.55
N ALA A 283 14.96 -25.22 2.00
CA ALA A 283 14.62 -25.33 0.58
C ALA A 283 13.25 -24.72 0.23
N ALA A 284 12.44 -24.35 1.23
CA ALA A 284 11.12 -23.80 0.97
C ALA A 284 11.19 -22.44 0.24
N GLU A 285 10.22 -22.21 -0.63
CA GLU A 285 10.10 -21.01 -1.46
C GLU A 285 9.44 -19.85 -0.70
N TYR A 286 9.81 -18.62 -1.05
CA TYR A 286 9.08 -17.42 -0.66
C TYR A 286 7.88 -17.20 -1.60
N SER A 287 6.69 -17.04 -1.03
CA SER A 287 5.46 -16.70 -1.73
C SER A 287 4.60 -15.83 -0.83
N ALA A 288 4.29 -14.63 -1.31
CA ALA A 288 3.46 -13.68 -0.61
C ALA A 288 2.54 -12.92 -1.57
N PHE A 289 1.48 -12.38 -0.99
CA PHE A 289 0.53 -11.52 -1.66
C PHE A 289 0.03 -10.47 -0.67
N ALA A 290 -0.05 -9.21 -1.07
CA ALA A 290 -0.53 -8.16 -0.20
C ALA A 290 -1.39 -7.13 -0.93
N PHE A 291 -2.32 -6.53 -0.18
CA PHE A 291 -3.04 -5.33 -0.57
C PHE A 291 -2.64 -4.17 0.33
N GLY A 292 -2.19 -3.07 -0.26
CA GLY A 292 -2.05 -1.77 0.39
C GLY A 292 -3.22 -0.88 0.00
N PHE A 293 -3.90 -0.26 0.95
CA PHE A 293 -4.98 0.67 0.65
C PHE A 293 -4.95 1.89 1.59
N PRO A 294 -5.28 3.09 1.06
CA PRO A 294 -5.46 4.26 1.89
C PRO A 294 -6.83 4.24 2.60
N TYR A 295 -6.89 4.87 3.77
CA TYR A 295 -8.12 5.15 4.51
C TYR A 295 -8.00 6.50 5.22
N ILE A 296 -9.12 7.06 5.66
CA ILE A 296 -9.18 8.36 6.32
C ILE A 296 -9.44 8.15 7.80
N VAL A 297 -8.61 8.72 8.66
CA VAL A 297 -8.89 8.84 10.09
C VAL A 297 -9.44 10.21 10.37
N TYR A 298 -10.55 10.29 11.10
CA TYR A 298 -11.19 11.55 11.44
C TYR A 298 -11.68 11.58 12.90
N GLU A 299 -11.87 12.80 13.41
CA GLU A 299 -12.68 13.09 14.60
C GLU A 299 -14.02 13.71 14.20
N GLU A 300 -15.03 13.56 15.05
CA GLU A 300 -16.39 14.03 14.78
C GLU A 300 -16.40 15.56 14.52
N GLY A 301 -16.92 15.96 13.37
CA GLY A 301 -16.98 17.37 12.94
C GLY A 301 -15.84 17.82 12.01
N GLU A 302 -14.87 16.96 11.68
CA GLU A 302 -13.82 17.27 10.70
C GLU A 302 -14.28 17.01 9.24
N THR A 303 -13.69 17.76 8.30
CA THR A 303 -13.90 17.60 6.84
C THR A 303 -12.63 17.14 6.16
N LEU A 304 -12.74 16.34 5.09
CA LEU A 304 -11.61 15.76 4.36
C LEU A 304 -10.53 16.83 4.04
N PRO A 305 -9.25 16.58 4.33
CA PRO A 305 -8.20 17.48 3.91
C PRO A 305 -8.09 17.48 2.38
N ASP A 306 -7.83 18.64 1.81
CA ASP A 306 -7.51 18.78 0.40
C ASP A 306 -6.30 17.91 0.02
N ASP A 307 -6.22 17.48 -1.25
CA ASP A 307 -5.11 16.66 -1.81
C ASP A 307 -3.70 17.31 -1.79
N GLY A 308 -3.50 18.39 -1.03
CA GLY A 308 -2.29 19.22 -1.02
C GLY A 308 -1.33 18.89 0.12
N GLN A 309 -0.10 18.54 -0.30
CA GLN A 309 1.23 18.50 0.35
C GLN A 309 1.36 18.64 1.87
N GLU A 310 2.32 17.88 2.43
CA GLU A 310 2.83 18.02 3.80
C GLU A 310 2.76 19.48 4.29
N THR A 311 1.89 19.77 5.24
CA THR A 311 2.23 20.82 6.18
C THR A 311 3.45 20.26 6.89
N ASN A 312 4.62 20.80 6.60
CA ASN A 312 5.83 20.56 7.39
C ASN A 312 5.49 20.81 8.87
N GLU A 313 5.12 19.75 9.59
CA GLU A 313 5.02 19.70 11.05
C GLU A 313 6.10 18.75 11.57
#